data_AF-A0A7V5L3Q7-F1
#
_entry.id   AF-A0A7V5L3Q7-F1
#
_cell.length_a   1.000
_cell.length_b   1.000
_cell.length_c   1.000
_cell.angle_alpha   90.00
_cell.angle_beta   90.00
_cell.angle_gamma   90.00
#
_symmetry.space_group_name_H-M   'P 1'
#
loop_
_entity.id
_entity.type
_entity.pdbx_description
1 polymer ?
#
loop_
_entity_poly.entity_id
_entity_poly.type
_entity_poly.pdbx_seq_one_letter_code
_entity_poly.pdbx_strand_id
1 'polypeptide(L)'
;MSKLNIENLPYLKRVNLGYKYRLYPTIEQQTLLNHQMFIYNQAYNICLNLWKEEQERNKTLPKEEQTHRKPKEIDQEVKNILKARKLEYKTVVTQQARINFKKAVDRAFQKETVAERNKEIAKAITPKEKAKAINLG
;
A
#
# COMPACT_ATOMS: atom_id res chain seq x y z
N MET A 1 56.35 0.54 28.84
CA MET A 1 55.52 0.42 27.63
C MET A 1 55.44 -1.05 27.22
N SER A 2 54.42 -1.79 27.66
CA SER A 2 54.10 -3.10 27.07
C SER A 2 52.86 -2.94 26.20
N LYS A 3 53.02 -3.28 24.91
CA LYS A 3 51.92 -3.33 23.95
C LYS A 3 51.01 -4.48 24.38
N LEU A 4 49.81 -4.18 24.87
CA LEU A 4 48.78 -5.19 25.12
C LEU A 4 48.38 -5.79 23.77
N ASN A 5 48.71 -7.07 23.58
CA ASN A 5 48.34 -7.88 22.43
C ASN A 5 46.81 -7.90 22.29
N ILE A 6 46.29 -7.26 21.23
CA ILE A 6 44.85 -7.06 20.96
C ILE A 6 44.23 -8.34 20.34
N GLU A 7 45.01 -9.37 20.07
CA GLU A 7 44.63 -10.43 19.13
C GLU A 7 43.59 -11.44 19.65
N ASN A 8 43.17 -11.40 20.93
CA ASN A 8 42.20 -12.36 21.47
C ASN A 8 41.13 -11.75 22.37
N LEU A 9 40.64 -10.55 22.05
CA LEU A 9 39.49 -9.99 22.75
C LEU A 9 38.18 -10.63 22.24
N PRO A 10 37.39 -11.27 23.13
CA PRO A 10 36.22 -12.06 22.73
C PRO A 10 35.10 -11.23 22.07
N TYR A 11 35.14 -9.91 22.19
CA TYR A 11 34.18 -8.99 21.56
C TYR A 11 34.49 -8.67 20.08
N LEU A 12 35.66 -9.05 19.57
CA LEU A 12 36.03 -8.94 18.15
C LEU A 12 35.48 -10.10 17.31
N LYS A 13 34.84 -11.10 17.93
CA LYS A 13 34.08 -12.12 17.20
C LYS A 13 32.86 -11.48 16.57
N ARG A 14 32.79 -11.52 15.23
CA ARG A 14 31.62 -11.20 14.40
C ARG A 14 30.33 -11.59 15.12
N VAL A 15 29.65 -10.61 15.72
CA VAL A 15 28.33 -10.86 16.33
C VAL A 15 27.31 -10.72 15.22
N ASN A 16 26.81 -11.85 14.76
CA ASN A 16 25.52 -11.91 14.12
C ASN A 16 24.76 -13.13 14.65
N LEU A 17 23.43 -12.95 14.71
CA LEU A 17 22.35 -13.94 14.92
C LEU A 17 21.71 -13.95 16.32
N GLY A 18 20.55 -13.29 16.40
CA GLY A 18 19.55 -13.46 17.46
C GLY A 18 19.42 -12.23 18.36
N TYR A 19 18.64 -11.22 17.95
CA TYR A 19 18.34 -10.10 18.84
C TYR A 19 17.57 -10.59 20.07
N LYS A 20 18.29 -10.74 21.20
CA LYS A 20 17.75 -10.94 22.55
C LYS A 20 16.85 -9.77 23.00
N TYR A 21 16.94 -8.63 22.34
CA TYR A 21 16.20 -7.41 22.65
C TYR A 21 15.33 -6.99 21.47
N ARG A 22 14.02 -6.83 21.70
CA ARG A 22 13.10 -6.21 20.74
C ARG A 22 13.52 -4.75 20.56
N LEU A 23 14.01 -4.40 19.38
CA LEU A 23 14.33 -3.02 19.03
C LEU A 23 13.01 -2.25 18.89
N TYR A 24 12.74 -1.35 19.83
CA TYR A 24 11.62 -0.43 19.74
C TYR A 24 12.09 0.87 19.07
N PRO A 25 11.32 1.40 18.11
CA PRO A 25 11.65 2.69 17.51
C PRO A 25 11.59 3.80 18.56
N THR A 26 12.50 4.77 18.45
CA THR A 26 12.42 6.01 19.26
C THR A 26 11.16 6.79 18.92
N ILE A 27 10.76 7.75 19.77
CA ILE A 27 9.59 8.60 19.51
C ILE A 27 9.70 9.29 18.15
N GLU A 28 10.88 9.81 17.81
CA GLU A 28 11.13 10.45 16.51
C GLU A 28 10.96 9.48 15.33
N GLN A 29 11.47 8.26 15.46
CA GLN A 29 11.30 7.23 14.43
C GLN A 29 9.83 6.83 14.27
N GLN A 30 9.08 6.73 15.37
CA GLN A 30 7.65 6.46 15.34
C GLN A 30 6.89 7.58 14.64
N THR A 31 7.17 8.85 14.98
CA THR A 31 6.54 10.00 14.32
C THR A 31 6.83 10.01 12.83
N LEU A 32 8.07 9.74 12.42
CA LEU A 32 8.44 9.65 11.00
C LEU A 32 7.68 8.52 10.29
N LEU A 33 7.64 7.32 10.89
CA LEU A 33 6.92 6.17 10.33
C LEU A 33 5.42 6.45 10.21
N ASN A 34 4.81 6.97 11.28
CA ASN A 34 3.39 7.35 11.31
C ASN A 34 3.06 8.36 10.21
N HIS A 35 3.92 9.36 10.01
CA HIS A 35 3.75 10.32 8.93
C HIS A 35 3.82 9.66 7.56
N GLN A 36 4.81 8.81 7.28
CA GLN A 36 4.90 8.12 5.99
C GLN A 36 3.72 7.17 5.75
N MET A 37 3.24 6.47 6.78
CA MET A 37 2.04 5.62 6.70
C MET A 37 0.78 6.46 6.44
N PHE A 38 0.66 7.62 7.08
CA PHE A 38 -0.42 8.56 6.82
C PHE A 38 -0.41 9.03 5.36
N ILE A 39 0.74 9.46 4.83
CA ILE A 39 0.89 9.87 3.43
C ILE A 39 0.57 8.73 2.47
N TYR A 40 1.01 7.51 2.77
CA TYR A 40 0.67 6.33 1.97
C TYR A 40 -0.85 6.14 1.90
N ASN A 41 -1.54 6.20 3.04
CA ASN A 41 -3.00 6.06 3.09
C ASN A 41 -3.72 7.18 2.34
N GLN A 42 -3.25 8.44 2.47
CA GLN A 42 -3.79 9.56 1.71
C GLN A 42 -3.63 9.34 0.20
N ALA A 43 -2.44 8.96 -0.25
CA ALA A 43 -2.16 8.68 -1.66
C ALA A 43 -3.02 7.52 -2.19
N TYR A 44 -3.18 6.45 -1.42
CA TYR A 44 -4.03 5.31 -1.78
C TYR A 44 -5.49 5.74 -1.94
N ASN A 45 -6.03 6.49 -0.97
CA ASN A 45 -7.42 6.97 -1.02
C ASN A 45 -7.66 7.93 -2.19
N ILE A 46 -6.68 8.78 -2.51
CA ILE A 46 -6.76 9.62 -3.71
C ILE A 46 -6.83 8.74 -4.96
N CYS A 47 -5.97 7.72 -5.11
CA CYS A 47 -6.02 6.81 -6.25
C CYS A 47 -7.39 6.12 -6.38
N LEU A 48 -7.95 5.66 -5.25
CA LEU A 48 -9.27 5.05 -5.21
C LEU A 48 -10.38 6.01 -5.66
N ASN A 49 -10.33 7.27 -5.21
CA ASN A 49 -11.33 8.27 -5.60
C ASN A 49 -11.24 8.60 -7.08
N LEU A 50 -10.03 8.83 -7.61
CA LEU A 50 -9.83 9.09 -9.04
C LEU A 50 -10.35 7.94 -9.91
N TRP A 51 -10.07 6.69 -9.49
CA TRP A 51 -10.57 5.51 -10.18
C TRP A 51 -12.09 5.40 -10.13
N LYS A 52 -12.72 5.66 -8.97
CA LYS A 52 -14.19 5.66 -8.84
C LYS A 52 -14.83 6.70 -9.78
N GLU A 53 -14.29 7.91 -9.81
CA GLU A 53 -14.77 8.95 -10.73
C GLU A 53 -14.65 8.53 -12.19
N GLU A 54 -13.55 7.87 -12.57
CA GLU A 54 -13.40 7.30 -13.92
C GLU A 54 -14.43 6.21 -14.21
N GLN A 55 -14.67 5.29 -13.27
CA GLN A 55 -15.65 4.23 -13.45
C GLN A 55 -17.07 4.79 -13.59
N GLU A 56 -17.46 5.77 -12.77
CA GLU A 56 -18.78 6.39 -12.89
C GLU A 56 -18.96 7.12 -14.21
N ARG A 57 -17.93 7.83 -14.71
CA ARG A 57 -17.96 8.45 -16.04
C ARG A 57 -18.06 7.42 -17.17
N ASN A 58 -17.32 6.31 -17.06
CA ASN A 58 -17.24 5.30 -18.10
C ASN A 58 -18.42 4.30 -18.08
N LYS A 59 -19.21 4.26 -17.00
CA LYS A 59 -20.32 3.30 -16.80
C LYS A 59 -21.36 3.35 -17.91
N THR A 60 -21.62 4.53 -18.46
CA THR A 60 -22.62 4.75 -19.51
C THR A 60 -22.03 4.74 -20.92
N LEU A 61 -20.70 4.74 -21.05
CA LEU A 61 -20.01 4.87 -22.33
C LEU A 61 -19.70 3.50 -22.95
N PRO A 62 -19.78 3.37 -24.28
CA PRO A 62 -19.30 2.19 -24.98
C PRO A 62 -17.78 2.06 -24.80
N LYS A 63 -17.28 0.82 -24.84
CA LYS A 63 -15.88 0.48 -24.51
C LYS A 63 -14.84 1.30 -25.29
N GLU A 64 -15.16 1.68 -26.52
CA GLU A 64 -14.30 2.45 -27.42
C GLU A 64 -14.12 3.91 -26.98
N GLU A 65 -15.11 4.46 -26.27
CA GLU A 65 -15.11 5.84 -25.78
C GLU A 65 -14.64 5.95 -24.31
N GLN A 66 -14.38 4.81 -23.65
CA GLN A 66 -13.92 4.80 -22.27
C GLN A 66 -12.50 5.35 -22.16
N THR A 67 -12.33 6.31 -21.26
CA THR A 67 -11.03 6.96 -21.02
C THR A 67 -10.48 6.58 -19.65
N HIS A 68 -9.21 6.22 -19.60
CA HIS A 68 -8.52 5.83 -18.38
C HIS A 68 -7.21 6.61 -18.24
N ARG A 69 -6.93 7.13 -17.04
CA ARG A 69 -5.67 7.85 -16.79
C ARG A 69 -4.48 6.91 -16.86
N LYS A 70 -3.38 7.43 -17.42
CA LYS A 70 -2.09 6.75 -17.40
C LYS A 70 -1.50 6.80 -15.98
N PRO A 71 -0.66 5.82 -15.58
CA PRO A 71 -0.05 5.81 -14.26
C PRO A 71 0.73 7.10 -13.91
N LYS A 72 1.34 7.74 -14.91
CA LYS A 72 2.05 9.02 -14.75
C LYS A 72 1.10 10.17 -14.41
N GLU A 73 -0.09 10.19 -14.99
CA GLU A 73 -1.11 11.21 -14.73
C GLU A 73 -1.68 11.04 -13.32
N ILE A 74 -1.93 9.80 -12.89
CA ILE A 74 -2.35 9.49 -11.52
C ILE A 74 -1.29 9.94 -10.51
N ASP A 75 -0.01 9.61 -10.74
CA ASP A 75 1.09 10.06 -9.87
C ASP A 75 1.17 11.59 -9.78
N GLN A 76 1.00 12.28 -10.91
CA GLN A 76 1.05 13.73 -10.94
C GLN A 76 -0.12 14.34 -10.16
N GLU A 77 -1.32 13.79 -10.32
CA GLU A 77 -2.52 14.27 -9.64
C GLU A 77 -2.45 14.05 -8.13
N VAL A 78 -1.98 12.87 -7.69
CA VAL A 78 -1.73 12.58 -6.28
C VAL A 78 -0.76 13.60 -5.69
N LYS A 79 0.34 13.90 -6.40
CA LYS A 79 1.33 14.91 -5.96
C LYS A 79 0.71 16.30 -5.88
N ASN A 80 -0.08 16.71 -6.86
CA ASN A 80 -0.75 18.02 -6.87
C ASN A 80 -1.69 18.16 -5.67
N ILE A 81 -2.51 17.13 -5.39
CA ILE A 81 -3.45 17.12 -4.26
C ILE A 81 -2.71 17.16 -2.92
N LEU A 82 -1.65 16.37 -2.75
CA LEU A 82 -0.85 16.38 -1.51
C LEU A 82 -0.17 17.74 -1.28
N LYS A 83 0.38 18.35 -2.34
CA LYS A 83 0.94 19.72 -2.27
C LYS A 83 -0.12 20.75 -1.91
N ALA A 84 -1.31 20.69 -2.52
CA ALA A 84 -2.41 21.59 -2.21
C ALA A 84 -2.84 21.50 -0.73
N ARG A 85 -2.75 20.29 -0.15
CA ARG A 85 -2.99 20.04 1.28
C ARG A 85 -1.82 20.42 2.20
N LYS A 86 -0.72 20.95 1.64
CA LYS A 86 0.52 21.29 2.36
C LYS A 86 1.10 20.09 3.14
N LEU A 87 0.92 18.88 2.58
CA LEU A 87 1.48 17.66 3.15
C LEU A 87 2.84 17.39 2.51
N GLU A 88 3.87 17.23 3.34
CA GLU A 88 5.17 16.78 2.87
C GLU A 88 5.10 15.29 2.52
N TYR A 89 5.69 14.89 1.39
CA TYR A 89 5.66 13.49 0.97
C TYR A 89 6.95 13.07 0.28
N LYS A 90 7.28 11.78 0.43
CA LYS A 90 8.31 11.14 -0.38
C LYS A 90 7.68 10.51 -1.61
N THR A 91 8.24 10.80 -2.78
CA THR A 91 7.74 10.28 -4.07
C THR A 91 7.64 8.75 -4.09
N VAL A 92 8.59 8.05 -3.46
CA VAL A 92 8.59 6.58 -3.38
C VAL A 92 7.34 6.06 -2.65
N VAL A 93 6.90 6.73 -1.58
CA VAL A 93 5.74 6.33 -0.80
C VAL A 93 4.45 6.50 -1.60
N THR A 94 4.30 7.63 -2.31
CA THR A 94 3.13 7.87 -3.16
C THR A 94 3.08 6.89 -4.35
N GLN A 95 4.23 6.58 -4.95
CA GLN A 95 4.32 5.61 -6.04
C GLN A 95 3.98 4.19 -5.57
N GLN A 96 4.48 3.80 -4.39
CA GLN A 96 4.16 2.50 -3.81
C GLN A 96 2.67 2.36 -3.51
N ALA A 97 2.03 3.43 -3.01
CA ALA A 97 0.58 3.47 -2.80
C ALA A 97 -0.19 3.23 -4.09
N ARG A 98 0.18 3.91 -5.19
CA ARG A 98 -0.43 3.68 -6.52
C ARG A 98 -0.23 2.25 -7.01
N ILE A 99 0.99 1.70 -6.88
CA ILE A 99 1.27 0.32 -7.31
C ILE A 99 0.41 -0.67 -6.53
N ASN A 100 0.32 -0.51 -5.21
CA ASN A 100 -0.48 -1.39 -4.36
C ASN A 100 -1.98 -1.24 -4.66
N PHE A 101 -2.44 -0.01 -4.89
CA PHE A 101 -3.80 0.25 -5.35
C PHE A 101 -4.10 -0.49 -6.66
N LYS A 102 -3.25 -0.34 -7.67
CA LYS A 102 -3.43 -1.01 -8.96
C LYS A 102 -3.45 -2.53 -8.81
N LYS A 103 -2.53 -3.09 -8.03
CA LYS A 103 -2.52 -4.54 -7.72
C LYS A 103 -3.82 -4.99 -7.05
N ALA A 104 -4.35 -4.20 -6.12
CA ALA A 104 -5.61 -4.52 -5.45
C ALA A 104 -6.79 -4.49 -6.42
N VAL A 105 -6.89 -3.47 -7.29
CA VAL A 105 -7.93 -3.38 -8.32
C VAL A 105 -7.82 -4.54 -9.31
N ASP A 106 -6.64 -4.78 -9.87
CA ASP A 106 -6.42 -5.84 -10.85
C ASP A 106 -6.79 -7.22 -10.26
N ARG A 107 -6.46 -7.46 -8.98
CA ARG A 107 -6.84 -8.67 -8.25
C ARG A 107 -8.35 -8.76 -8.00
N ALA A 108 -8.98 -7.67 -7.57
CA ALA A 108 -10.42 -7.65 -7.26
C ALA A 108 -11.30 -8.02 -8.47
N PHE A 109 -10.82 -7.75 -9.68
CA PHE A 109 -11.48 -8.05 -10.95
C PHE A 109 -10.86 -9.22 -11.73
N GLN A 110 -9.88 -9.93 -11.16
CA GLN A 110 -9.31 -11.14 -11.76
C GLN A 110 -10.38 -12.22 -11.87
N LYS A 111 -10.38 -12.96 -12.99
CA LYS A 111 -11.42 -13.97 -13.30
C LYS A 111 -11.60 -15.01 -12.18
N GLU A 112 -10.48 -15.49 -11.64
CA GLU A 112 -10.46 -16.47 -10.55
C GLU A 112 -11.11 -15.91 -9.28
N THR A 113 -10.71 -14.70 -8.87
CA THR A 113 -11.26 -14.01 -7.70
C THR A 113 -12.75 -13.74 -7.86
N VAL A 114 -13.20 -13.32 -9.04
CA VAL A 114 -14.63 -13.12 -9.34
C VAL A 114 -15.39 -14.45 -9.30
N ALA A 115 -14.82 -15.53 -9.83
CA ALA A 115 -15.43 -16.86 -9.80
C ALA A 115 -15.55 -17.40 -8.38
N GLU A 116 -14.52 -17.25 -7.55
CA GLU A 116 -14.54 -17.59 -6.12
C GLU A 116 -15.60 -16.78 -5.38
N ARG A 117 -15.62 -15.45 -5.60
CA ARG A 117 -16.63 -14.55 -5.04
C ARG A 117 -18.05 -15.03 -5.37
N ASN A 118 -18.33 -15.33 -6.63
CA ASN A 118 -19.65 -15.80 -7.07
C ASN A 118 -20.02 -17.16 -6.46
N LYS A 119 -19.07 -18.09 -6.33
CA LYS A 119 -19.28 -19.39 -5.66
C LYS A 119 -19.65 -19.20 -4.18
N GLU A 120 -18.95 -18.32 -3.48
CA GLU A 120 -19.22 -18.07 -2.06
C GLU A 120 -20.52 -17.29 -1.85
N ILE A 121 -20.86 -16.36 -2.75
CA ILE A 121 -22.17 -15.68 -2.74
C ILE A 121 -23.30 -16.70 -2.92
N ALA A 122 -23.14 -17.68 -3.81
CA ALA A 122 -24.15 -18.71 -4.04
C ALA A 122 -24.36 -19.65 -2.83
N LYS A 123 -23.32 -19.86 -2.02
CA LYS A 123 -23.39 -20.66 -0.78
C LYS A 123 -23.87 -19.87 0.43
N ALA A 124 -23.77 -18.54 0.40
CA ALA A 124 -24.04 -17.70 1.56
C ALA A 124 -25.54 -17.58 1.85
N ILE A 125 -25.95 -18.01 3.05
CA ILE A 125 -27.35 -17.98 3.49
C ILE A 125 -27.60 -16.73 4.31
N THR A 126 -26.71 -16.43 5.26
CA THR A 126 -26.86 -15.31 6.18
C THR A 126 -26.37 -13.98 5.59
N PRO A 127 -26.88 -12.83 6.06
CA PRO A 127 -26.38 -11.51 5.64
C PRO A 127 -24.88 -11.32 5.90
N LYS A 128 -24.37 -11.89 7.00
CA LYS A 128 -22.96 -11.82 7.37
C LYS A 128 -22.07 -12.60 6.41
N GLU A 129 -22.50 -13.81 6.02
CA GLU A 129 -21.80 -14.61 5.01
C GLU A 129 -21.82 -13.94 3.65
N LYS A 130 -22.96 -13.35 3.26
CA LYS A 130 -23.09 -12.60 2.00
C LYS A 130 -22.14 -11.41 1.97
N ALA A 131 -22.06 -10.63 3.05
CA ALA A 131 -21.11 -9.52 3.17
C ALA A 131 -19.65 -9.99 3.09
N LYS A 132 -19.31 -11.11 3.76
CA LYS A 132 -17.98 -11.72 3.69
C LYS A 132 -17.65 -12.17 2.26
N ALA A 133 -18.60 -12.79 1.57
CA ALA A 133 -18.42 -13.24 0.21
C ALA A 133 -18.24 -12.07 -0.77
N ILE A 134 -19.02 -10.99 -0.64
CA ILE A 134 -18.87 -9.78 -1.47
C ILE A 134 -17.48 -9.14 -1.31
N ASN A 135 -16.95 -9.14 -0.08
CA ASN A 135 -15.64 -8.61 0.25
C ASN A 135 -14.47 -9.56 -0.09
N LEU A 136 -14.73 -10.67 -0.77
CA LEU A 136 -13.70 -11.63 -1.16
C LEU A 136 -12.95 -11.11 -2.39
N GLY A 137 -11.64 -10.87 -2.25
CA GLY A 137 -10.77 -10.33 -3.31
C GLY A 137 -10.20 -8.97 -2.96
#